data_AF-A0A0G1LS18-F1
#
_entry.id   AF-A0A0G1LS18-F1
#
_cell.length_a   1.000
_cell.length_b   1.000
_cell.length_c   1.000
_cell.angle_alpha   90.00
_cell.angle_beta   90.00
_cell.angle_gamma   90.00
#
_symmetry.space_group_name_H-M   'P 1'
#
loop_
_entity.id
_entity.type
_entity.pdbx_description
1 polymer ?
#
loop_
_entity_poly.entity_id
_entity_poly.type
_entity_poly.pdbx_seq_one_letter_code
_entity_poly.pdbx_strand_id
1 'polypeptide(L)'
;LHLTGLILSLIVILKVNPLLLIPYLILTKNTKSLPVFLLGLLSLNLYIDLLFPHPLNKSFLQSLVNMSTNYSGYYYNTSLAGLFIRLTNQQIAGILNLAFSGLVWILVFISSLKAKHNPLTFSLFLVAILLTSPITWQHYLFWSLPAFLILISHKQNKSTLFLTALSFSLINLNLKDPQKLSMTNPFYSHATFGLLLLFLILILENQRVGSHSHQSVS
;
A
#
# COMPACT_ATOMS: atom_id res chain seq x y z
N LEU A 1 0.04 20.86 11.22
CA LEU A 1 -0.54 19.64 11.85
C LEU A 1 -1.99 19.38 11.43
N HIS A 2 -2.91 20.33 11.59
CA HIS A 2 -4.32 20.13 11.21
C HIS A 2 -4.54 19.94 9.70
N LEU A 3 -3.79 20.67 8.87
CA LEU A 3 -3.88 20.57 7.40
C LEU A 3 -3.48 19.17 6.88
N THR A 4 -2.49 18.55 7.54
CA THR A 4 -1.98 17.22 7.15
C THR A 4 -3.05 16.15 7.34
N GLY A 5 -3.78 16.18 8.47
CA GLY A 5 -4.89 15.26 8.74
C GLY A 5 -6.06 15.45 7.76
N LEU A 6 -6.32 16.69 7.34
CA LEU A 6 -7.37 17.04 6.38
C LEU A 6 -7.01 16.61 4.94
N ILE A 7 -5.74 16.77 4.55
CA ILE A 7 -5.23 16.28 3.27
C ILE A 7 -5.23 14.74 3.25
N LEU A 8 -4.82 14.10 4.35
CA LEU A 8 -4.88 12.64 4.51
C LEU A 8 -6.31 12.10 4.43
N SER A 9 -7.29 12.77 5.04
CA SER A 9 -8.70 12.35 4.95
C SER A 9 -9.29 12.55 3.55
N LEU A 10 -8.96 13.66 2.86
CA LEU A 10 -9.35 13.90 1.47
C LEU A 10 -8.77 12.85 0.52
N ILE A 11 -7.49 12.50 0.69
CA ILE A 11 -6.81 11.44 -0.08
C ILE A 11 -7.48 10.07 0.13
N VAL A 12 -7.89 9.79 1.36
CA VAL A 12 -8.51 8.52 1.75
C VAL A 12 -9.93 8.35 1.17
N ILE A 13 -10.68 9.45 1.08
CA ILE A 13 -12.08 9.43 0.61
C ILE A 13 -12.18 9.25 -0.90
N LEU A 14 -11.14 9.62 -1.66
CA LEU A 14 -11.07 9.45 -3.11
C LEU A 14 -10.90 7.98 -3.57
N LYS A 15 -11.25 7.00 -2.72
CA LYS A 15 -11.06 5.54 -2.85
C LYS A 15 -9.61 5.09 -2.68
N VAL A 16 -9.23 4.78 -1.44
CA VAL A 16 -8.55 3.53 -1.03
C VAL A 16 -8.74 3.41 0.49
N ASN A 17 -9.05 2.19 0.95
CA ASN A 17 -9.45 1.77 2.30
C ASN A 17 -8.95 2.69 3.47
N PRO A 18 -9.83 3.49 4.09
CA PRO A 18 -9.50 4.44 5.17
C PRO A 18 -8.73 3.86 6.35
N LEU A 19 -8.94 2.58 6.59
CA LEU A 19 -8.36 1.83 7.68
C LEU A 19 -6.83 1.70 7.58
N LEU A 20 -6.25 1.88 6.39
CA LEU A 20 -4.84 1.52 6.17
C LEU A 20 -3.83 2.59 6.59
N LEU A 21 -4.27 3.83 6.83
CA LEU A 21 -3.45 4.89 7.43
C LEU A 21 -3.55 4.94 8.95
N ILE A 22 -4.51 4.24 9.54
CA ILE A 22 -4.67 4.12 10.99
C ILE A 22 -3.42 3.48 11.64
N PRO A 23 -2.84 2.37 11.11
CA PRO A 23 -1.60 1.82 11.63
C PRO A 23 -0.44 2.82 11.63
N TYR A 24 -0.32 3.65 10.58
CA TYR A 24 0.71 4.70 10.52
C TYR A 24 0.49 5.76 11.61
N LEU A 25 -0.74 6.25 11.80
CA LEU A 25 -1.06 7.25 12.82
C LEU A 25 -0.89 6.73 14.25
N ILE A 26 -1.22 5.45 14.49
CA ILE A 26 -1.00 4.77 15.78
C ILE A 26 0.50 4.64 16.07
N LEU A 27 1.26 4.10 15.11
CA LEU A 27 2.70 3.94 15.23
C LEU A 27 3.45 5.26 15.35
N THR A 28 2.89 6.32 14.76
CA THR A 28 3.46 7.65 14.86
C THR A 28 3.20 8.38 16.17
N LYS A 29 2.48 7.76 17.12
CA LYS A 29 2.07 8.35 18.40
C LYS A 29 1.48 9.75 18.25
N ASN A 30 0.96 10.10 17.07
CA ASN A 30 0.44 11.42 16.78
C ASN A 30 -1.03 11.49 17.24
N THR A 31 -1.21 11.43 18.55
CA THR A 31 -2.49 11.37 19.26
C THR A 31 -3.39 12.56 18.96
N LYS A 32 -2.82 13.68 18.49
CA LYS A 32 -3.57 14.88 18.09
C LYS A 32 -4.19 14.78 16.70
N SER A 33 -3.58 14.00 15.81
CA SER A 33 -4.03 13.88 14.41
C SER A 33 -4.99 12.71 14.19
N LEU A 34 -4.90 11.67 15.03
CA LEU A 34 -5.80 10.52 15.01
C LEU A 34 -7.29 10.88 15.18
N PRO A 35 -7.72 11.68 16.19
CA PRO A 35 -9.12 12.03 16.34
C PRO A 35 -9.63 12.91 15.20
N VAL A 36 -8.81 13.81 14.66
CA VAL A 36 -9.19 14.65 13.50
C VAL A 36 -9.37 13.81 12.24
N PHE A 37 -8.52 12.80 12.03
CA PHE A 37 -8.64 11.85 10.93
C PHE A 37 -9.91 10.99 11.05
N LEU A 38 -10.18 10.44 12.24
CA LEU A 38 -11.37 9.63 12.52
C LEU A 38 -12.66 10.46 12.40
N LEU A 39 -12.67 11.69 12.95
CA LEU A 39 -13.79 12.61 12.82
C LEU A 39 -14.00 13.02 11.36
N GLY A 40 -12.94 13.34 10.61
CA GLY A 40 -13.04 13.64 9.19
C GLY A 40 -13.66 12.48 8.41
N LEU A 41 -13.25 11.25 8.70
CA LEU A 41 -13.85 10.05 8.11
C LEU A 41 -15.32 9.87 8.45
N LEU A 42 -15.68 10.02 9.73
CA LEU A 42 -17.07 9.89 10.18
C LEU A 42 -17.94 10.98 9.59
N SER A 43 -17.52 12.24 9.66
CA SER A 43 -18.26 13.39 9.14
C SER A 43 -18.47 13.32 7.64
N LEU A 44 -17.47 12.89 6.86
CA LEU A 44 -17.64 12.74 5.41
C LEU A 44 -18.46 11.52 5.02
N ASN A 45 -18.37 10.39 5.73
CA ASN A 45 -19.29 9.27 5.51
C ASN A 45 -20.73 9.68 5.79
N LEU A 46 -20.98 10.35 6.92
CA LEU A 46 -22.29 10.89 7.26
C LEU A 46 -22.78 11.90 6.22
N TYR A 47 -21.89 12.74 5.69
CA TYR A 47 -22.21 13.73 4.66
C TYR A 47 -22.61 13.08 3.33
N ILE A 48 -21.91 12.01 2.92
CA ILE A 48 -22.26 11.22 1.73
C ILE A 48 -23.63 10.55 1.93
N ASP A 49 -23.86 9.95 3.11
CA ASP A 49 -25.14 9.31 3.45
C ASP A 49 -26.31 10.32 3.48
N LEU A 50 -26.06 11.56 3.93
CA LEU A 50 -27.03 12.64 3.95
C LEU A 50 -27.35 13.20 2.55
N LEU A 51 -26.36 13.30 1.67
CA LEU A 51 -26.53 13.84 0.31
C LEU A 51 -27.16 12.84 -0.67
N PHE A 52 -26.98 11.54 -0.44
CA PHE A 52 -27.49 10.48 -1.34
C PHE A 52 -28.43 9.50 -0.61
N PRO A 53 -29.63 9.93 -0.19
CA PRO A 53 -30.56 9.10 0.57
C PRO A 53 -31.41 8.21 -0.36
N HIS A 54 -30.84 7.15 -0.95
CA HIS A 54 -31.62 6.14 -1.71
C HIS A 54 -30.92 4.75 -1.79
N PRO A 55 -31.57 3.66 -2.23
CA PRO A 55 -31.38 2.28 -1.75
C PRO A 55 -30.11 1.56 -2.27
N LEU A 56 -29.06 2.29 -2.61
CA LEU A 56 -27.70 1.78 -2.80
C LEU A 56 -26.97 1.57 -1.45
N ASN A 57 -27.64 1.84 -0.34
CA ASN A 57 -27.19 1.59 1.04
C ASN A 57 -27.22 0.12 1.51
N LYS A 58 -27.25 -0.85 0.58
CA LYS A 58 -26.60 -2.15 0.82
C LYS A 58 -25.10 -1.87 0.83
N SER A 59 -24.75 -1.41 2.03
CA SER A 59 -23.78 -0.39 2.37
C SER A 59 -22.42 -0.53 1.70
N PHE A 60 -21.72 0.58 1.56
CA PHE A 60 -20.27 0.63 1.33
C PHE A 60 -19.51 -0.46 2.11
N LEU A 61 -19.92 -0.79 3.34
CA LEU A 61 -19.39 -1.91 4.13
C LEU A 61 -19.64 -3.28 3.50
N GLN A 62 -20.84 -3.54 2.99
CA GLN A 62 -21.15 -4.78 2.27
C GLN A 62 -20.37 -4.86 0.95
N SER A 63 -20.15 -3.74 0.27
CA SER A 63 -19.26 -3.65 -0.90
C SER A 63 -17.79 -3.86 -0.53
N LEU A 64 -17.32 -3.35 0.61
CA LEU A 64 -15.97 -3.59 1.14
C LEU A 64 -15.77 -5.06 1.50
N VAL A 65 -16.75 -5.69 2.16
CA VAL A 65 -16.74 -7.12 2.48
C VAL A 65 -16.71 -7.93 1.19
N ASN A 66 -17.57 -7.60 0.21
CA ASN A 66 -17.59 -8.27 -1.08
C ASN A 66 -16.28 -8.08 -1.87
N MET A 67 -15.63 -6.91 -1.81
CA MET A 67 -14.33 -6.69 -2.44
C MET A 67 -13.19 -7.41 -1.73
N SER A 68 -13.33 -7.66 -0.42
CA SER A 68 -12.37 -8.45 0.37
C SER A 68 -12.51 -9.96 0.14
N THR A 69 -13.64 -10.42 -0.40
CA THR A 69 -13.90 -11.85 -0.67
C THR A 69 -13.89 -12.20 -2.16
N ASN A 70 -14.16 -11.23 -3.04
CA ASN A 70 -14.15 -11.37 -4.50
C ASN A 70 -12.95 -10.63 -5.15
N TYR A 71 -11.78 -11.26 -5.09
CA TYR A 71 -10.57 -10.84 -5.78
C TYR A 71 -10.68 -10.96 -7.31
N SER A 72 -10.10 -9.98 -8.01
CA SER A 72 -10.02 -9.98 -9.47
C SER A 72 -8.62 -10.37 -9.93
N GLY A 73 -8.51 -11.41 -10.77
CA GLY A 73 -7.27 -11.81 -11.44
C GLY A 73 -6.90 -10.98 -12.66
N TYR A 74 -7.66 -9.93 -12.94
CA TYR A 74 -7.45 -9.06 -14.10
C TYR A 74 -6.06 -8.41 -14.10
N TYR A 75 -5.47 -8.23 -15.29
CA TYR A 75 -4.10 -7.76 -15.50
C TYR A 75 -3.73 -6.51 -14.70
N TYR A 76 -4.61 -5.52 -14.68
CA TYR A 76 -4.35 -4.26 -14.00
C TYR A 76 -4.51 -4.32 -12.48
N ASN A 77 -4.91 -5.47 -11.91
CA ASN A 77 -4.86 -5.68 -10.47
C ASN A 77 -3.45 -6.12 -10.04
N THR A 78 -2.72 -5.20 -9.44
CA THR A 78 -1.32 -5.37 -9.02
C THR A 78 -1.16 -5.72 -7.55
N SER A 79 -2.24 -5.97 -6.81
CA SER A 79 -2.18 -6.39 -5.41
C SER A 79 -1.69 -7.83 -5.23
N LEU A 80 -1.36 -8.20 -3.99
CA LEU A 80 -1.10 -9.60 -3.61
C LEU A 80 -2.30 -10.50 -3.86
N ALA A 81 -3.51 -10.02 -3.55
CA ALA A 81 -4.75 -10.71 -3.87
C ALA A 81 -4.86 -11.01 -5.37
N GLY A 82 -4.56 -10.03 -6.23
CA GLY A 82 -4.54 -10.19 -7.68
C GLY A 82 -3.52 -11.24 -8.15
N LEU A 83 -2.34 -11.27 -7.55
CA LEU A 83 -1.33 -12.31 -7.82
C LEU A 83 -1.84 -13.69 -7.42
N PHE A 84 -2.35 -13.86 -6.20
CA PHE A 84 -2.74 -15.19 -5.71
C PHE A 84 -3.96 -15.76 -6.42
N ILE A 85 -4.93 -14.93 -6.80
CA ILE A 85 -6.09 -15.42 -7.57
C ILE A 85 -5.72 -15.82 -9.00
N ARG A 86 -4.63 -15.28 -9.57
CA ARG A 86 -4.10 -15.74 -10.87
C ARG A 86 -3.39 -17.10 -10.78
N LEU A 87 -2.85 -17.42 -9.61
CA LEU A 87 -2.09 -18.65 -9.37
C LEU A 87 -2.95 -19.78 -8.80
N THR A 88 -4.09 -19.46 -8.19
CA THR A 88 -4.90 -20.40 -7.40
C THR A 88 -6.40 -20.12 -7.55
N ASN A 89 -7.25 -20.71 -6.71
CA ASN A 89 -8.69 -20.43 -6.67
C ASN A 89 -9.04 -19.39 -5.58
N GLN A 90 -10.29 -18.93 -5.56
CA GLN A 90 -10.79 -17.89 -4.64
C GLN A 90 -10.48 -18.16 -3.16
N GLN A 91 -10.68 -19.40 -2.71
CA GLN A 91 -10.52 -19.78 -1.31
C GLN A 91 -9.03 -19.76 -0.91
N ILE A 92 -8.18 -20.40 -1.72
CA ILE A 92 -6.73 -20.44 -1.47
C ILE A 92 -6.12 -19.04 -1.58
N ALA A 93 -6.54 -18.26 -2.58
CA ALA A 93 -6.09 -16.88 -2.77
C ALA A 93 -6.41 -16.00 -1.56
N GLY A 94 -7.58 -16.19 -0.94
CA GLY A 94 -7.95 -15.48 0.30
C GLY A 94 -7.05 -15.82 1.48
N ILE A 95 -6.74 -17.10 1.68
CA ILE A 95 -5.84 -17.53 2.76
C ILE A 95 -4.43 -16.98 2.54
N LEU A 96 -3.90 -17.10 1.32
CA LEU A 96 -2.58 -16.57 0.97
C LEU A 96 -2.54 -15.04 1.10
N ASN A 97 -3.56 -14.34 0.61
CA ASN A 97 -3.64 -12.88 0.73
C ASN A 97 -3.64 -12.44 2.20
N LEU A 98 -4.41 -13.10 3.06
CA LEU A 98 -4.45 -12.80 4.48
C LEU A 98 -3.09 -13.05 5.15
N ALA A 99 -2.49 -14.22 4.91
CA ALA A 99 -1.20 -14.60 5.49
C ALA A 99 -0.08 -13.64 5.06
N PHE A 100 0.05 -13.37 3.77
CA PHE A 100 1.09 -12.48 3.24
C PHE A 100 0.83 -11.02 3.59
N SER A 101 -0.42 -10.57 3.65
CA SER A 101 -0.73 -9.22 4.13
C SER A 101 -0.36 -9.05 5.60
N GLY A 102 -0.63 -10.06 6.44
CA GLY A 102 -0.18 -10.10 7.82
C GLY A 102 1.35 -10.01 7.92
N LEU A 103 2.08 -10.80 7.12
CA LEU A 103 3.54 -10.73 7.06
C LEU A 103 4.06 -9.35 6.62
N VAL A 104 3.47 -8.75 5.58
CA VAL A 104 3.81 -7.40 5.13
C VAL A 104 3.66 -6.40 6.28
N TRP A 105 2.53 -6.40 6.98
CA TRP A 105 2.29 -5.47 8.08
C TRP A 105 3.18 -5.74 9.30
N ILE A 106 3.49 -6.99 9.62
CA ILE A 106 4.46 -7.35 10.66
C ILE A 106 5.85 -6.79 10.31
N LEU A 107 6.30 -6.96 9.07
CA LEU A 107 7.60 -6.44 8.63
C LEU A 107 7.65 -4.91 8.64
N VAL A 108 6.56 -4.24 8.23
CA VAL A 108 6.42 -2.79 8.34
C VAL A 108 6.54 -2.35 9.80
N PHE A 109 5.81 -3.01 10.71
CA PHE A 109 5.84 -2.70 12.14
C PHE A 109 7.25 -2.86 12.71
N ILE A 110 7.89 -4.02 12.51
CA ILE A 110 9.24 -4.31 13.00
C ILE A 110 10.26 -3.31 12.46
N SER A 111 10.20 -3.01 11.15
CA SER A 111 11.10 -2.03 10.51
C SER A 111 10.91 -0.62 11.09
N SER A 112 9.66 -0.24 11.36
CA SER A 112 9.31 1.10 11.85
C SER A 112 9.65 1.34 13.32
N LEU A 113 9.75 0.29 14.14
CA LEU A 113 10.14 0.41 15.55
C LEU A 113 11.52 1.05 15.74
N LYS A 114 12.45 0.77 14.83
CA LYS A 114 13.85 1.23 14.91
C LYS A 114 14.08 2.59 14.25
N ALA A 115 13.27 2.95 13.26
CA ALA A 115 13.56 4.09 12.39
C ALA A 115 12.91 5.43 12.83
N LYS A 116 11.90 5.39 13.73
CA LYS A 116 11.04 6.54 14.12
C LYS A 116 10.59 7.37 12.90
N HIS A 117 9.94 8.53 13.09
CA HIS A 117 9.26 9.27 12.01
C HIS A 117 10.21 9.80 10.93
N ASN A 118 10.45 8.99 9.90
CA ASN A 118 11.20 9.38 8.72
C ASN A 118 10.37 9.20 7.43
N PRO A 119 10.76 9.85 6.32
CA PRO A 119 10.04 9.75 5.05
C PRO A 119 10.06 8.33 4.45
N LEU A 120 11.10 7.53 4.73
CA LEU A 120 11.20 6.13 4.31
C LEU A 120 10.10 5.28 4.93
N THR A 121 9.83 5.47 6.22
CA THR A 121 8.77 4.79 6.95
C THR A 121 7.43 5.15 6.30
N PHE A 122 7.13 6.43 6.08
CA PHE A 122 5.88 6.81 5.39
C PHE A 122 5.73 6.15 4.01
N SER A 123 6.81 6.11 3.21
CA SER A 123 6.81 5.45 1.90
C SER A 123 6.62 3.94 1.99
N LEU A 124 7.20 3.30 3.01
CA LEU A 124 7.02 1.88 3.30
C LEU A 124 5.55 1.56 3.62
N PHE A 125 4.87 2.42 4.37
CA PHE A 125 3.42 2.31 4.60
C PHE A 125 2.65 2.41 3.28
N LEU A 126 2.91 3.42 2.45
CA LEU A 126 2.20 3.56 1.16
C LEU A 126 2.37 2.32 0.27
N VAL A 127 3.57 1.76 0.17
CA VAL A 127 3.80 0.55 -0.62
C VAL A 127 3.12 -0.68 0.00
N ALA A 128 3.12 -0.81 1.34
CA ALA A 128 2.39 -1.87 2.03
C ALA A 128 0.87 -1.79 1.76
N ILE A 129 0.32 -0.58 1.69
CA ILE A 129 -1.09 -0.34 1.33
C ILE A 129 -1.38 -0.85 -0.09
N LEU A 130 -0.53 -0.49 -1.05
CA LEU A 130 -0.67 -0.93 -2.44
C LEU A 130 -0.57 -2.47 -2.58
N LEU A 131 0.25 -3.13 -1.77
CA LEU A 131 0.39 -4.59 -1.79
C LEU A 131 -0.81 -5.31 -1.15
N THR A 132 -1.28 -4.81 0.00
CA THR A 132 -2.28 -5.49 0.84
C THR A 132 -3.74 -5.11 0.55
N SER A 133 -3.96 -4.08 -0.27
CA SER A 133 -5.30 -3.77 -0.78
C SER A 133 -5.86 -4.95 -1.59
N PRO A 134 -7.15 -5.31 -1.46
CA PRO A 134 -7.75 -6.37 -2.28
C PRO A 134 -7.63 -6.09 -3.79
N ILE A 135 -7.69 -4.81 -4.16
CA ILE A 135 -7.56 -4.35 -5.54
C ILE A 135 -6.63 -3.15 -5.59
N THR A 136 -5.61 -3.23 -6.45
CA THR A 136 -4.70 -2.13 -6.72
C THR A 136 -4.60 -1.91 -8.23
N TRP A 137 -5.21 -0.82 -8.71
CA TRP A 137 -5.19 -0.44 -10.13
C TRP A 137 -3.93 0.34 -10.49
N GLN A 138 -3.59 0.38 -11.78
CA GLN A 138 -2.43 1.12 -12.28
C GLN A 138 -2.40 2.59 -11.84
N HIS A 139 -3.54 3.28 -11.82
CA HIS A 139 -3.58 4.68 -11.39
C HIS A 139 -3.28 4.87 -9.89
N TYR A 140 -3.41 3.83 -9.06
CA TYR A 140 -2.97 3.88 -7.66
C TYR A 140 -1.46 3.74 -7.50
N LEU A 141 -0.76 3.23 -8.52
CA LEU A 141 0.70 3.07 -8.47
C LEU A 141 1.44 4.41 -8.37
N PHE A 142 0.76 5.53 -8.66
CA PHE A 142 1.31 6.86 -8.39
C PHE A 142 1.70 7.03 -6.90
N TRP A 143 1.03 6.33 -5.97
CA TRP A 143 1.38 6.36 -4.55
C TRP A 143 2.73 5.70 -4.21
N SER A 144 3.36 5.01 -5.16
CA SER A 144 4.74 4.53 -5.04
C SER A 144 5.78 5.62 -5.34
N LEU A 145 5.38 6.76 -5.93
CA LEU A 145 6.29 7.82 -6.32
C LEU A 145 7.11 8.40 -5.15
N PRO A 146 6.55 8.65 -3.95
CA PRO A 146 7.35 9.11 -2.80
C PRO A 146 8.49 8.15 -2.47
N ALA A 147 8.27 6.83 -2.57
CA ALA A 147 9.29 5.83 -2.31
C ALA A 147 10.47 5.98 -3.29
N PHE A 148 10.19 6.10 -4.60
CA PHE A 148 11.24 6.28 -5.60
C PHE A 148 12.02 7.57 -5.41
N LEU A 149 11.33 8.69 -5.14
CA LEU A 149 11.98 9.98 -4.91
C LEU A 149 12.92 9.93 -3.70
N ILE A 150 12.46 9.35 -2.58
CA ILE A 150 13.26 9.24 -1.36
C ILE A 150 14.44 8.29 -1.56
N LEU A 151 14.25 7.18 -2.26
CA LEU A 151 15.32 6.23 -2.56
C LEU A 151 16.40 6.86 -3.44
N ILE A 152 16.03 7.60 -4.49
CA ILE A 152 16.97 8.30 -5.37
C ILE A 152 17.70 9.43 -4.62
N SER A 153 17.04 10.11 -3.68
CA SER A 153 17.66 11.17 -2.88
C SER A 153 18.65 10.66 -1.82
N HIS A 154 18.57 9.38 -1.44
CA HIS A 154 19.51 8.78 -0.51
C HIS A 154 20.78 8.33 -1.22
N LYS A 155 21.91 8.35 -0.50
CA LYS A 155 23.18 7.81 -1.01
C LYS A 155 23.10 6.29 -1.06
N GLN A 156 22.72 5.76 -2.21
CA GLN A 156 22.60 4.32 -2.45
C GLN A 156 23.91 3.72 -2.96
N ASN A 157 24.13 2.45 -2.66
CA ASN A 157 25.13 1.67 -3.40
C ASN A 157 24.57 1.33 -4.80
N LYS A 158 25.46 0.93 -5.73
CA LYS A 158 25.07 0.62 -7.11
C LYS A 158 24.02 -0.50 -7.21
N SER A 159 24.03 -1.44 -6.27
CA SER A 159 23.09 -2.56 -6.23
C SER A 159 21.67 -2.09 -5.88
N THR A 160 21.50 -1.29 -4.81
CA THR A 160 20.20 -0.71 -4.44
C THR A 160 19.66 0.18 -5.56
N LEU A 161 20.53 0.96 -6.22
CA LEU A 161 20.11 1.78 -7.36
C LEU A 161 19.59 0.93 -8.52
N PHE A 162 20.31 -0.15 -8.87
CA PHE A 162 19.88 -1.09 -9.90
C PHE A 162 18.54 -1.75 -9.56
N LEU A 163 18.37 -2.22 -8.33
CA LEU A 163 17.11 -2.83 -7.88
C LEU A 163 15.96 -1.82 -7.86
N THR A 164 16.23 -0.57 -7.50
CA THR A 164 15.24 0.52 -7.56
C THR A 164 14.81 0.79 -9.00
N ALA A 165 15.76 0.86 -9.94
CA ALA A 165 15.48 1.03 -11.36
C ALA A 165 14.71 -0.17 -11.96
N LEU A 166 15.07 -1.39 -11.56
CA LEU A 166 14.36 -2.61 -11.96
C LEU A 166 12.93 -2.61 -11.43
N SER A 167 12.73 -2.27 -10.16
CA SER A 167 11.41 -2.13 -9.53
C SER A 167 10.56 -1.10 -10.26
N PHE A 168 11.12 0.08 -10.55
CA PHE A 168 10.45 1.14 -11.32
C PHE A 168 10.03 0.65 -12.71
N SER A 169 10.94 -0.04 -13.41
CA SER A 169 10.68 -0.58 -14.74
C SER A 169 9.56 -1.62 -14.71
N LEU A 170 9.59 -2.53 -13.73
CA LEU A 170 8.54 -3.55 -13.55
C LEU A 170 7.19 -2.92 -13.21
N ILE A 171 7.13 -1.87 -12.39
CA ILE A 171 5.87 -1.19 -12.06
C ILE A 171 5.27 -0.47 -13.28
N ASN A 172 6.11 0.15 -14.10
CA ASN A 172 5.68 1.01 -15.21
C ASN A 172 5.61 0.31 -16.58
N LEU A 173 6.09 -0.93 -16.68
CA LEU A 173 5.92 -1.73 -17.88
C LEU A 173 4.43 -1.94 -18.14
N ASN A 174 3.98 -1.69 -19.37
CA ASN A 174 2.58 -1.92 -19.74
C ASN A 174 2.54 -2.77 -21.02
N LEU A 175 1.93 -3.94 -20.92
CA LEU A 175 1.77 -4.85 -22.05
C LEU A 175 0.63 -4.34 -22.92
N LYS A 176 0.89 -4.19 -24.22
CA LYS A 176 -0.12 -3.70 -25.17
C LYS A 176 -1.32 -4.64 -25.30
N ASP A 177 -1.07 -5.95 -25.28
CA ASP A 177 -2.08 -7.01 -25.41
C ASP A 177 -1.90 -8.08 -24.30
N PRO A 178 -2.21 -7.76 -23.03
CA PRO A 178 -1.96 -8.69 -21.92
C PRO A 178 -2.82 -9.95 -22.01
N GLN A 179 -3.95 -9.90 -22.71
CA GLN A 179 -4.86 -11.03 -22.92
C GLN A 179 -4.25 -12.18 -23.74
N LYS A 180 -3.17 -11.91 -24.50
CA LYS A 180 -2.44 -12.95 -25.24
C LYS A 180 -1.57 -13.82 -24.33
N LEU A 181 -1.31 -13.36 -23.11
CA LEU A 181 -0.55 -14.11 -22.11
C LEU A 181 -1.51 -14.89 -21.21
N SER A 182 -1.11 -16.10 -20.83
CA SER A 182 -1.79 -16.82 -19.75
C SER A 182 -1.77 -15.99 -18.47
N MET A 183 -2.87 -16.00 -17.71
CA MET A 183 -2.93 -15.36 -16.38
C MET A 183 -1.87 -15.91 -15.40
N THR A 184 -1.44 -17.16 -15.59
CA THR A 184 -0.38 -17.79 -14.78
C THR A 184 1.03 -17.37 -15.20
N ASN A 185 1.18 -16.65 -16.32
CA ASN A 185 2.49 -16.18 -16.77
C ASN A 185 3.03 -15.16 -15.75
N PRO A 186 4.29 -15.29 -15.26
CA PRO A 186 4.85 -14.34 -14.31
C PRO A 186 4.87 -12.89 -14.83
N PHE A 187 5.01 -12.70 -16.15
CA PHE A 187 4.92 -11.38 -16.77
C PHE A 187 3.53 -10.76 -16.64
N TYR A 188 2.48 -11.52 -16.33
CA TYR A 188 1.14 -10.97 -16.07
C TYR A 188 1.07 -10.26 -14.70
N SER A 189 1.98 -10.60 -13.77
CA SER A 189 2.07 -10.01 -12.42
C SER A 189 3.32 -9.14 -12.23
N HIS A 190 3.93 -8.68 -13.33
CA HIS A 190 5.18 -7.91 -13.32
C HIS A 190 5.15 -6.72 -12.36
N ALA A 191 4.04 -5.97 -12.31
CA ALA A 191 3.89 -4.81 -11.44
C ALA A 191 3.81 -5.18 -9.96
N THR A 192 3.19 -6.32 -9.61
CA THR A 192 3.20 -6.86 -8.24
C THR A 192 4.60 -7.23 -7.81
N PHE A 193 5.40 -7.86 -8.70
CA PHE A 193 6.80 -8.14 -8.41
C PHE A 193 7.63 -6.87 -8.26
N GLY A 194 7.37 -5.84 -9.07
CA GLY A 194 8.00 -4.54 -8.92
C GLY A 194 7.68 -3.88 -7.56
N LEU A 195 6.42 -3.96 -7.10
CA LEU A 195 6.01 -3.47 -5.77
C LEU A 195 6.64 -4.28 -4.63
N LEU A 196 6.72 -5.60 -4.75
CA LEU A 196 7.40 -6.46 -3.76
C LEU A 196 8.89 -6.12 -3.66
N LEU A 197 9.55 -5.90 -4.80
CA LEU A 197 10.95 -5.48 -4.84
C LEU A 197 11.13 -4.11 -4.18
N LEU A 198 10.26 -3.14 -4.49
CA LEU A 198 10.26 -1.81 -3.86
C LEU A 198 10.10 -1.91 -2.34
N PHE A 199 9.17 -2.75 -1.89
CA PHE A 199 8.89 -2.98 -0.48
C PHE A 199 10.11 -3.54 0.26
N LEU A 200 10.80 -4.54 -0.32
CA LEU A 200 12.00 -5.12 0.26
C LEU A 200 13.14 -4.10 0.35
N ILE A 201 13.35 -3.29 -0.70
CA ILE A 201 14.34 -2.21 -0.68
C ILE A 201 14.04 -1.23 0.45
N LEU A 202 12.78 -0.78 0.58
CA LEU A 202 12.37 0.15 1.64
C LEU A 202 12.57 -0.44 3.03
N ILE A 203 12.28 -1.73 3.26
CA ILE A 203 12.56 -2.38 4.54
C ILE A 203 14.05 -2.28 4.88
N LEU A 204 14.91 -2.67 3.94
CA LEU A 204 16.35 -2.71 4.16
C LEU A 204 16.92 -1.31 4.42
N GLU A 205 16.53 -0.31 3.63
CA GLU A 205 16.99 1.06 3.83
C GLU A 205 16.44 1.67 5.12
N ASN A 206 15.18 1.40 5.47
CA ASN A 206 14.58 1.90 6.72
C ASN A 206 15.28 1.31 7.95
N GLN A 207 15.68 0.03 7.91
CA GLN A 207 16.47 -0.60 8.97
C GLN A 207 17.89 -0.02 9.08
N ARG A 208 18.56 0.26 7.96
CA ARG A 208 19.89 0.90 7.96
C ARG A 208 19.88 2.28 8.60
N VAL A 209 18.87 3.09 8.28
CA VAL A 209 18.71 4.42 8.90
C VAL A 209 18.51 4.29 10.41
N GLY A 210 17.67 3.36 10.86
CA GLY A 210 17.46 3.10 12.30
C GLY A 210 18.73 2.65 13.04
N SER A 211 19.61 1.86 12.41
CA SER A 211 20.87 1.45 13.05
C SER A 211 21.85 2.60 13.26
N HIS A 212 21.94 3.55 12.31
CA HIS A 212 22.85 4.69 12.44
C HIS A 212 22.41 5.66 13.53
N SER A 213 21.10 5.84 13.75
CA SER A 213 20.60 6.70 14.82
C SER A 213 20.88 6.20 16.24
N HIS A 214 21.13 4.90 16.41
CA HIS A 214 21.47 4.33 17.72
C HIS A 214 22.96 4.45 18.06
N GLN A 215 23.85 4.47 17.06
CA GLN A 215 25.30 4.57 17.27
C GLN A 215 25.78 5.99 17.62
N SER A 216 25.01 7.03 17.29
CA SER A 216 25.38 8.43 17.61
C SER A 216 24.99 8.88 19.02
N VAL A 217 24.40 8.00 19.84
CA VAL A 217 23.88 8.32 21.18
C VAL A 217 24.60 7.51 22.28
N SER A 218 25.49 6.60 21.90
CA SER A 218 26.39 5.86 22.80
C SER A 218 27.79 6.45 22.76
#